data_AF-A0A9X8HL18-F1
#
_entry.id   AF-A0A9X8HL18-F1
#
_cell.length_a   1.000
_cell.length_b   1.000
_cell.length_c   1.000
_cell.angle_alpha   90.00
_cell.angle_beta   90.00
_cell.angle_gamma   90.00
#
_symmetry.space_group_name_H-M   'P 1'
#
loop_
_entity.id
_entity.type
_entity.pdbx_description
1 polymer ?
#
loop_
_entity_poly.entity_id
_entity_poly.type
_entity_poly.pdbx_seq_one_letter_code
_entity_poly.pdbx_strand_id
1 'polypeptide(L)'
;MKPVRKIGLRRSLRRLGPGLITGAADDDPSGIATYSQAGAQFGFSMLWTVVLTLPLMIAIQLVSARIGYITRRGLAATIKHHGPAGA
;
A
#
# COMPACT_ATOMS: atom_id res chain seq x y z
N MET A 1 -32.22 16.24 -6.73
CA MET A 1 -31.25 15.13 -6.88
C MET A 1 -30.12 15.60 -7.80
N LYS A 2 -28.85 15.57 -7.35
CA LYS A 2 -27.70 15.95 -8.19
C LYS A 2 -27.36 14.77 -9.13
N PRO A 3 -27.21 14.98 -10.45
CA PRO A 3 -26.98 13.88 -11.38
C PRO A 3 -25.64 13.21 -11.10
N VAL A 4 -25.64 11.89 -10.95
CA VAL A 4 -24.42 11.08 -10.82
C VAL A 4 -23.69 11.12 -12.17
N ARG A 5 -22.68 11.99 -12.26
CA ARG A 5 -21.82 12.12 -13.45
C ARG A 5 -21.18 10.76 -13.74
N LYS A 6 -21.45 10.15 -14.90
CA LYS A 6 -20.72 8.95 -15.37
C LYS A 6 -19.22 9.26 -15.37
N ILE A 7 -18.47 8.62 -14.47
CA ILE A 7 -17.01 8.74 -14.41
C ILE A 7 -16.46 7.97 -15.60
N GLY A 8 -15.93 8.68 -16.60
CA GLY A 8 -15.29 8.04 -17.75
C GLY A 8 -14.05 7.25 -17.32
N LEU A 9 -13.79 6.11 -17.96
CA LEU A 9 -12.68 5.17 -17.69
C LEU A 9 -11.33 5.87 -17.47
N ARG A 10 -11.02 6.88 -18.30
CA ARG A 10 -9.80 7.70 -18.20
C ARG A 10 -9.64 8.42 -16.85
N ARG A 11 -10.74 8.85 -16.24
CA ARG A 11 -10.76 9.55 -14.96
C ARG A 11 -10.61 8.59 -13.77
N SER A 12 -11.08 7.34 -13.90
CA SER A 12 -10.85 6.29 -12.91
C SER A 12 -9.38 5.83 -12.90
N LEU A 13 -8.78 5.61 -14.08
CA LEU A 13 -7.36 5.25 -14.22
C LEU A 13 -6.43 6.29 -13.59
N ARG A 14 -6.72 7.59 -13.76
CA ARG A 14 -5.94 8.67 -13.10
C ARG A 14 -5.99 8.63 -11.58
N ARG A 15 -7.05 8.09 -10.97
CA ARG A 15 -7.17 7.99 -9.51
C ARG A 15 -6.39 6.80 -8.93
N LEU A 16 -6.08 5.80 -9.74
CA LEU A 16 -5.32 4.62 -9.33
C LEU A 16 -3.81 4.87 -9.22
N GLY A 17 -3.30 5.95 -9.84
CA GLY A 17 -1.87 6.26 -9.92
C GLY A 17 -1.09 6.09 -8.60
N PRO A 18 -1.51 6.74 -7.50
CA PRO A 18 -0.81 6.60 -6.22
C PRO A 18 -0.78 5.16 -5.70
N GLY A 19 -1.90 4.43 -5.81
CA GLY A 19 -1.97 3.04 -5.36
C GLY A 19 -1.13 2.09 -6.22
N LEU A 20 -1.08 2.30 -7.53
CA LEU A 20 -0.22 1.53 -8.43
C LEU A 20 1.27 1.76 -8.16
N ILE A 21 1.66 3.01 -7.88
CA ILE A 21 3.05 3.34 -7.52
C ILE A 21 3.43 2.69 -6.19
N THR A 22 2.56 2.76 -5.17
CA THR A 22 2.81 2.09 -3.88
C THR A 22 2.90 0.58 -4.03
N GLY A 23 2.01 -0.05 -4.81
CA GLY A 23 2.06 -1.49 -5.05
C GLY A 23 3.35 -1.91 -5.77
N ALA A 24 3.74 -1.18 -6.83
CA ALA A 24 4.98 -1.45 -7.53
C ALA A 24 6.25 -1.24 -6.67
N ALA A 25 6.17 -0.38 -5.65
CA ALA A 25 7.26 -0.18 -4.70
C ALA A 25 7.32 -1.28 -3.61
N ASP A 26 6.22 -1.98 -3.36
CA ASP A 26 6.14 -3.09 -2.40
C ASP A 26 6.79 -4.37 -2.98
N ASP A 27 6.66 -4.58 -4.29
CA ASP A 27 7.25 -5.71 -5.04
C ASP A 27 8.72 -5.45 -5.44
N ASP A 28 9.57 -5.20 -4.45
CA ASP A 28 11.00 -4.96 -4.68
C ASP A 28 11.82 -6.26 -4.96
N PRO A 29 13.03 -6.16 -5.55
CA PRO A 29 13.83 -7.35 -5.88
C PRO A 29 14.18 -8.23 -4.68
N SER A 30 14.32 -7.63 -3.49
CA SER A 30 14.55 -8.34 -2.23
C SER A 30 13.35 -9.18 -1.80
N GLY A 31 12.13 -8.64 -1.94
CA GLY A 31 10.89 -9.36 -1.70
C GLY A 31 10.76 -10.55 -2.65
N ILE A 32 10.97 -10.32 -3.95
CA ILE A 32 10.93 -11.38 -4.97
C ILE A 32 11.94 -12.49 -4.66
N ALA A 33 13.18 -12.15 -4.27
CA ALA A 33 14.18 -13.13 -3.89
C ALA A 33 13.77 -13.94 -2.64
N THR A 34 13.23 -13.26 -1.62
CA THR A 34 12.77 -13.87 -0.37
C THR A 34 11.64 -14.85 -0.62
N TYR A 35 10.60 -14.43 -1.36
CA TYR A 35 9.45 -15.29 -1.66
C TYR A 35 9.84 -16.44 -2.59
N SER A 36 10.81 -16.26 -3.50
CA SER A 36 11.34 -17.33 -4.35
C SER A 36 12.10 -18.38 -3.53
N GLN A 37 12.95 -17.95 -2.60
CA GLN A 37 13.66 -18.84 -1.68
C GLN A 37 12.67 -19.62 -0.80
N ALA A 38 11.71 -18.91 -0.21
CA ALA A 38 10.66 -19.53 0.61
C ALA A 38 9.80 -20.51 -0.21
N GLY A 39 9.45 -20.17 -1.46
CA GLY A 39 8.72 -21.05 -2.36
C GLY A 39 9.53 -22.31 -2.74
N ALA A 40 10.83 -22.18 -2.96
CA ALA A 40 11.71 -23.32 -3.24
C ALA A 40 11.86 -24.26 -2.02
N GLN A 41 11.88 -23.71 -0.80
CA GLN A 41 12.06 -24.48 0.44
C GLN A 41 10.75 -25.10 0.97
N PHE A 42 9.65 -24.36 0.91
CA PHE A 42 8.38 -24.72 1.57
C PHE A 42 7.25 -25.05 0.60
N GLY A 43 7.48 -24.90 -0.72
CA GLY A 43 6.46 -25.09 -1.74
C GLY A 43 5.21 -24.24 -1.45
N PHE A 44 4.05 -24.90 -1.45
CA PHE A 44 2.76 -24.27 -1.19
C PHE A 44 2.38 -24.21 0.30
N SER A 45 3.22 -24.71 1.21
CA SER A 45 2.89 -24.82 2.64
C SER A 45 2.67 -23.46 3.31
N MET A 46 3.23 -22.37 2.76
CA MET A 46 3.08 -21.01 3.30
C MET A 46 1.90 -20.22 2.72
N LEU A 47 1.15 -20.75 1.74
CA LEU A 47 0.05 -19.99 1.08
C LEU A 47 -1.05 -19.53 2.06
N TRP A 48 -1.27 -20.27 3.15
CA TRP A 48 -2.27 -19.88 4.16
C TRP A 48 -1.98 -18.52 4.80
N THR A 49 -0.71 -18.08 4.82
CA THR A 49 -0.30 -16.79 5.40
C THR A 49 -0.93 -15.60 4.67
N VAL A 50 -1.22 -15.76 3.36
CA VAL A 50 -1.88 -14.77 2.50
C VAL A 50 -3.21 -14.29 3.11
N VAL A 51 -3.93 -15.18 3.77
CA VAL A 51 -5.20 -14.86 4.45
C VAL A 51 -5.01 -13.82 5.57
N LEU A 52 -3.85 -13.79 6.21
CA LEU A 52 -3.52 -12.84 7.27
C LEU A 52 -2.75 -11.63 6.74
N THR A 53 -1.79 -11.84 5.84
CA THR A 53 -0.87 -10.78 5.38
C THR A 53 -1.55 -9.81 4.43
N LEU A 54 -2.41 -10.26 3.51
CA LEU A 54 -3.13 -9.38 2.59
C LEU A 54 -4.05 -8.36 3.30
N PRO A 55 -4.97 -8.76 4.21
CA PRO A 55 -5.82 -7.78 4.88
C PRO A 55 -5.00 -6.82 5.76
N LEU A 56 -3.93 -7.30 6.38
CA LEU A 56 -3.03 -6.46 7.17
C LEU A 56 -2.33 -5.41 6.30
N MET A 57 -1.78 -5.81 5.16
CA MET A 57 -1.15 -4.91 4.19
C MET A 57 -2.13 -3.84 3.71
N ILE A 58 -3.34 -4.24 3.32
CA ILE A 58 -4.41 -3.31 2.89
C ILE A 58 -4.75 -2.32 4.01
N ALA A 59 -4.86 -2.77 5.25
CA ALA A 59 -5.14 -1.91 6.39
C ALA A 59 -4.04 -0.86 6.59
N ILE A 60 -2.77 -1.26 6.54
CA ILE A 60 -1.62 -0.36 6.69
C ILE A 60 -1.57 0.66 5.55
N GLN A 61 -1.77 0.24 4.30
CA GLN A 61 -1.80 1.12 3.13
C GLN A 61 -2.96 2.11 3.22
N LEU A 62 -4.15 1.67 3.66
CA LEU A 62 -5.31 2.53 3.85
C LEU A 62 -5.08 3.58 4.94
N VAL A 63 -4.52 3.19 6.08
CA VAL A 63 -4.19 4.11 7.17
C VAL A 63 -3.16 5.12 6.71
N SER A 64 -2.10 4.67 6.03
CA SER A 64 -1.05 5.55 5.48
C SER A 64 -1.62 6.55 4.47
N ALA A 65 -2.47 6.09 3.56
CA ALA A 65 -3.16 6.93 2.59
C ALA A 65 -4.09 7.95 3.27
N ARG A 66 -4.83 7.54 4.32
CA ARG A 66 -5.70 8.43 5.10
C ARG A 66 -4.90 9.51 5.83
N ILE A 67 -3.79 9.14 6.48
CA ILE A 67 -2.90 10.11 7.14
C ILE A 67 -2.38 11.11 6.11
N GLY A 68 -1.89 10.65 4.96
CA GLY A 68 -1.40 11.53 3.90
C GLY A 68 -2.48 12.46 3.34
N TYR A 69 -3.70 11.95 3.18
CA TYR A 69 -4.84 12.74 2.71
C TYR A 69 -5.27 13.82 3.70
N ILE A 70 -5.37 13.48 5.00
CA ILE A 70 -5.83 14.39 6.06
C ILE A 70 -4.76 15.43 6.39
N THR A 71 -3.51 15.00 6.58
CA THR A 71 -2.41 15.89 7.01
C THR A 71 -1.79 16.68 5.87
N ARG A 72 -2.10 16.32 4.61
CA ARG A 72 -1.48 16.88 3.39
C ARG A 72 0.05 16.77 3.36
N ARG A 73 0.60 15.81 4.11
CA ARG A 73 2.03 15.53 4.26
C ARG A 73 2.26 14.02 4.13
N GLY A 74 3.45 13.62 3.70
CA GLY A 74 3.82 12.19 3.71
C GLY A 74 3.92 11.64 5.13
N LEU A 75 3.76 10.32 5.30
CA LEU A 75 3.78 9.66 6.61
C LEU A 75 5.05 10.01 7.42
N ALA A 76 6.23 9.97 6.79
CA ALA A 76 7.50 10.33 7.43
C ALA A 76 7.53 11.80 7.90
N ALA A 77 7.00 12.73 7.10
CA ALA A 77 6.92 14.14 7.49
C ALA A 77 5.94 14.35 8.65
N THR A 78 4.83 13.60 8.68
CA THR A 78 3.87 13.62 9.78
C THR A 78 4.46 13.04 11.06
N ILE A 79 5.24 11.95 10.97
CA ILE A 79 5.96 11.35 12.10
C ILE A 79 6.99 12.36 12.63
N LYS A 80 7.81 12.97 11.78
CA LYS A 80 8.79 13.98 12.21
C LYS A 80 8.15 15.16 12.94
N HIS A 81 6.95 15.56 12.54
CA HIS A 81 6.23 16.67 13.17
C HIS A 81 5.65 16.34 14.55
N HIS A 82 5.30 15.08 14.82
CA HIS A 82 4.68 14.65 16.09
C HIS A 82 5.63 13.83 16.97
N GLY A 83 6.74 13.38 16.42
CA GLY A 83 7.79 12.66 17.14
C GLY A 83 8.59 13.59 18.05
N PRO A 84 9.35 13.03 19.00
CA PRO A 84 10.22 13.81 19.88
C PRO A 84 11.23 14.61 19.06
N ALA A 85 11.45 15.88 19.43
CA ALA A 85 12.42 16.75 18.78
C ALA A 85 13.84 16.24 19.05
N GLY A 86 14.38 15.36 18.19
CA GLY A 86 15.76 14.88 18.31
C GLY A 86 16.13 13.53 17.68
N ALA A 87 15.28 12.91 16.86
CA ALA A 87 15.63 11.70 16.09
C ALA A 87 15.81 12.02 14.59
#